data_AF-A0A2M7X0Y0-F1
#
_entry.id   AF-A0A2M7X0Y0-F1
#
_cell.length_a   1.000
_cell.length_b   1.000
_cell.length_c   1.000
_cell.angle_alpha   90.00
_cell.angle_beta   90.00
_cell.angle_gamma   90.00
#
_symmetry.space_group_name_H-M   'P 1'
#
loop_
_entity.id
_entity.type
_entity.pdbx_description
1 polymer ?
#
loop_
_entity_poly.entity_id
_entity_poly.type
_entity_poly.pdbx_seq_one_letter_code
_entity_poly.pdbx_strand_id
1 'polypeptide(L)'
;MRVLLFLALALLSGCVAIYKMDMRQGNLVDQKMVDKLKPGMTKRQVTVVMGTPLVNSPFNQDRWEYLTSYSRRGRKADIKNLS
;
A
#
# COMPACT_ATOMS: atom_id res chain seq x y z
N MET A 1 22.28 -1.94 -48.86
CA MET A 1 21.86 -3.08 -48.00
C MET A 1 22.17 -2.87 -46.51
N ARG A 2 23.44 -2.64 -46.13
CA ARG A 2 23.86 -2.52 -44.71
C ARG A 2 23.18 -1.39 -43.93
N VAL A 3 23.07 -0.19 -44.51
CA VAL A 3 22.48 0.99 -43.84
C VAL A 3 20.99 0.82 -43.55
N LEU A 4 20.24 0.17 -44.44
CA LEU A 4 18.82 -0.13 -44.26
C LEU A 4 18.60 -1.11 -43.10
N LEU A 5 19.53 -2.06 -42.93
CA LEU A 5 19.51 -3.03 -41.84
C LEU A 5 19.72 -2.37 -40.48
N PHE A 6 20.64 -1.40 -40.39
CA PHE A 6 20.86 -0.64 -39.16
C PHE A 6 19.68 0.29 -38.82
N LEU A 7 19.05 0.91 -39.83
CA LEU A 7 17.87 1.76 -39.62
C LEU A 7 16.65 0.95 -39.14
N ALA A 8 16.45 -0.24 -39.69
CA ALA A 8 15.39 -1.16 -39.25
C ALA A 8 15.60 -1.62 -37.80
N LEU A 9 16.85 -1.90 -37.41
CA LEU A 9 17.21 -2.30 -36.04
C LEU A 9 17.00 -1.15 -35.04
N ALA A 10 17.27 0.09 -35.44
CA ALA A 10 17.03 1.27 -34.60
C ALA A 10 15.53 1.51 -34.36
N LEU A 11 14.68 1.30 -35.37
CA LEU A 11 13.23 1.42 -35.25
C LEU A 11 12.61 0.35 -34.33
N LEU A 12 13.24 -0.82 -34.19
CA LEU A 12 12.82 -1.90 -33.29
C LEU A 12 13.28 -1.72 -31.83
N SER A 13 14.13 -0.72 -31.54
CA SER A 13 14.72 -0.52 -30.20
C SER A 13 13.80 0.16 -29.17
N GLY A 14 12.57 0.52 -29.56
CA GLY A 14 11.69 1.42 -28.79
C GLY A 14 10.82 0.81 -27.68
N CYS A 15 10.90 -0.50 -27.36
CA CYS A 15 9.87 -1.14 -26.53
C CYS A 15 10.39 -1.68 -25.18
N VAL A 16 10.75 -0.79 -24.24
CA VAL A 16 10.95 -1.19 -22.82
C VAL A 16 10.49 -0.10 -21.85
N ALA A 17 9.25 0.38 -21.98
CA ALA A 17 8.63 1.19 -20.93
C ALA A 17 7.89 0.28 -19.94
N ILE A 18 8.58 -0.19 -18.89
CA ILE A 18 7.96 -0.99 -17.83
C ILE A 18 7.17 -0.06 -16.90
N TYR A 19 5.85 -0.05 -17.05
CA TYR A 19 4.96 0.67 -16.15
C TYR A 19 4.84 -0.09 -14.82
N LYS A 20 5.18 0.59 -13.72
CA LYS A 20 4.90 0.10 -12.37
C LYS A 20 3.66 0.80 -11.84
N MET A 21 2.63 0.02 -11.52
CA MET A 21 1.42 0.54 -10.87
C MET A 21 1.70 0.98 -9.43
N ASP A 22 0.88 1.91 -8.94
CA ASP A 22 0.88 2.28 -7.53
C ASP A 22 0.24 1.16 -6.71
N MET A 23 0.86 0.81 -5.59
CA MET A 23 0.41 -0.28 -4.72
C MET A 23 0.15 0.25 -3.32
N ARG A 24 -1.05 -0.01 -2.78
CA ARG A 24 -1.38 0.15 -1.37
C ARG A 24 -1.45 -1.23 -0.73
N GLN A 25 -0.79 -1.39 0.42
CA GLN A 25 -0.78 -2.65 1.14
C GLN A 25 -0.94 -2.39 2.65
N GLY A 26 -1.74 -3.21 3.31
CA GLY A 26 -2.04 -3.09 4.73
C GLY A 26 -3.47 -2.67 5.01
N ASN A 27 -3.71 -2.17 6.22
CA ASN A 27 -4.99 -1.62 6.61
C ASN A 27 -5.24 -0.29 5.89
N LEU A 28 -6.38 -0.16 5.22
CA LEU A 28 -6.83 1.12 4.70
C LEU A 28 -7.42 1.90 5.87
N VAL A 29 -6.66 2.84 6.43
CA VAL A 29 -7.12 3.73 7.50
C VAL A 29 -7.37 5.11 6.92
N ASP A 30 -8.56 5.65 7.17
CA ASP A 30 -8.98 6.99 6.80
C ASP A 30 -9.28 7.78 8.07
N GLN A 31 -9.05 9.08 8.04
CA GLN A 31 -9.28 9.97 9.19
C GLN A 31 -10.73 9.88 9.66
N LYS A 32 -11.69 9.78 8.73
CA LYS A 32 -13.11 9.63 9.02
C LYS A 32 -13.45 8.36 9.81
N MET A 33 -12.62 7.32 9.75
CA MET A 33 -12.81 6.11 10.54
C MET A 33 -12.30 6.32 11.96
N VAL A 34 -11.15 6.99 12.10
CA VAL A 34 -10.60 7.38 13.40
C VAL A 34 -11.55 8.32 14.14
N ASP A 35 -12.14 9.29 13.46
CA ASP A 35 -13.08 10.26 14.05
C ASP A 35 -14.38 9.61 14.56
N LYS A 36 -14.70 8.41 14.09
CA LYS A 36 -15.86 7.64 14.57
C LYS A 36 -15.56 6.86 15.85
N LEU A 37 -14.28 6.67 16.18
CA LEU A 37 -13.89 5.99 17.40
C LEU A 37 -14.22 6.86 18.62
N LYS A 38 -14.77 6.24 19.66
CA LYS A 38 -15.10 6.90 20.92
C LYS A 38 -14.53 6.10 22.09
N PRO A 39 -14.07 6.77 23.17
CA PRO A 39 -13.69 6.09 24.40
C PRO A 39 -14.82 5.18 24.91
N GLY A 40 -14.45 4.00 25.41
CA GLY A 40 -15.41 3.01 25.92
C GLY A 40 -16.00 2.05 24.88
N MET A 41 -15.66 2.19 23.59
CA MET A 41 -16.02 1.19 22.58
C MET A 41 -15.37 -0.17 22.88
N THR A 42 -16.12 -1.25 22.66
CA THR A 42 -15.58 -2.61 22.77
C THR A 42 -14.67 -2.93 21.58
N LYS A 43 -13.72 -3.86 21.78
CA LYS A 43 -12.82 -4.35 20.71
C LYS A 43 -13.59 -4.74 19.44
N ARG A 44 -14.75 -5.41 19.59
CA ARG A 44 -15.61 -5.79 18.45
C ARG A 44 -16.18 -4.59 17.70
N GLN A 45 -16.61 -3.54 18.41
CA GLN A 45 -17.11 -2.32 17.78
C GLN A 45 -15.99 -1.58 17.02
N VAL A 46 -14.79 -1.52 17.59
CA VAL A 46 -13.62 -0.94 16.92
C VAL A 46 -13.30 -1.71 15.64
N THR A 47 -13.31 -3.04 15.66
CA THR A 47 -13.09 -3.87 14.45
C THR A 47 -14.16 -3.63 13.38
N VAL A 48 -15.42 -3.34 13.74
CA VAL A 48 -16.47 -3.01 12.77
C VAL A 48 -16.21 -1.67 12.08
N VAL A 49 -15.62 -0.69 12.79
CA VAL A 49 -15.32 0.64 12.26
C VAL A 49 -14.01 0.67 11.47
N MET A 50 -12.95 0.09 12.02
CA MET A 50 -11.57 0.15 11.50
C MET A 50 -11.18 -1.08 10.67
N GLY A 51 -11.98 -2.14 10.69
CA GLY A 51 -11.64 -3.44 10.13
C GLY A 51 -10.72 -4.26 11.05
N THR A 52 -10.40 -5.47 10.60
CA THR A 52 -9.46 -6.36 11.29
C THR A 52 -8.03 -5.87 11.11
N PRO A 53 -7.25 -5.69 12.19
CA PRO A 53 -5.84 -5.32 12.06
C PRO A 53 -5.07 -6.41 11.30
N LEU A 54 -4.14 -6.01 10.43
CA LEU A 54 -3.35 -6.95 9.64
C LEU A 54 -2.41 -7.79 10.53
N VAL A 55 -1.93 -7.20 11.62
CA VAL A 55 -0.99 -7.82 12.55
C VAL A 55 -1.62 -7.85 13.93
N ASN A 56 -1.75 -9.05 14.50
CA ASN A 56 -2.18 -9.23 15.88
C ASN A 56 -0.95 -9.60 16.71
N SER A 57 -0.55 -8.76 17.65
CA SER A 57 0.64 -9.03 18.47
C SER A 57 0.35 -10.15 19.47
N PRO A 58 1.12 -11.25 19.50
CA PRO A 58 0.91 -12.31 20.48
C PRO A 58 1.24 -11.86 21.91
N PHE A 59 2.02 -10.79 22.06
CA PHE A 59 2.49 -10.27 23.34
C PHE A 59 1.64 -9.11 23.88
N ASN A 60 0.95 -8.38 23.00
CA ASN A 60 0.16 -7.21 23.37
C ASN A 60 -1.27 -7.37 22.84
N GLN A 61 -2.13 -8.00 23.64
CA GLN A 61 -3.54 -8.20 23.25
C GLN A 61 -4.39 -6.93 23.39
N ASP A 62 -3.89 -5.92 24.12
CA ASP A 62 -4.60 -4.67 24.40
C ASP A 62 -4.19 -3.51 23.49
N ARG A 63 -3.17 -3.70 22.64
CA ARG A 63 -2.76 -2.73 21.63
C ARG A 63 -2.91 -3.35 20.24
N TRP A 64 -3.65 -2.68 19.37
CA TRP A 64 -3.75 -3.07 17.97
C TRP A 64 -3.06 -2.04 17.09
N GLU A 65 -2.29 -2.53 16.13
CA GLU A 65 -1.56 -1.69 15.20
C GLU A 65 -2.17 -1.80 13.81
N TYR A 66 -2.58 -0.67 13.27
CA TYR A 66 -3.04 -0.55 11.90
C TYR A 66 -1.91 0.02 11.05
N LEU A 67 -1.32 -0.84 10.22
CA LEU A 67 -0.18 -0.50 9.36
C LEU A 67 -0.69 -0.27 7.94
N THR A 68 -0.36 0.88 7.37
CA THR A 68 -0.65 1.18 5.97
C THR A 68 0.64 1.53 5.24
N SER A 69 0.85 0.91 4.08
CA SER A 69 2.00 1.15 3.23
C SER A 69 1.55 1.57 1.84
N TYR A 70 2.20 2.60 1.30
CA TYR A 70 1.90 3.11 -0.04
C TYR A 70 3.20 3.23 -0.84
N SER A 71 3.31 2.45 -1.93
CA SER A 71 4.39 2.55 -2.90
C SER A 71 3.87 3.23 -4.17
N ARG A 72 4.57 4.30 -4.59
CA ARG A 72 4.29 5.00 -5.85
C ARG A 72 5.30 4.57 -6.91
N ARG A 73 4.82 3.92 -7.98
CA ARG A 73 5.62 3.47 -9.14
C ARG A 73 6.90 2.72 -8.78
N GLY A 74 6.85 1.83 -7.77
CA GLY A 74 7.99 1.03 -7.35
C GLY A 74 9.07 1.78 -6.57
N ARG A 75 8.78 3.00 -6.08
CA ARG A 75 9.61 3.68 -5.07
C ARG A 75 9.40 3.04 -3.70
N LYS A 76 10.34 3.26 -2.76
CA LYS A 76 10.22 2.80 -1.37
C LYS A 76 8.84 3.17 -0.81
N ALA A 77 8.21 2.21 -0.15
CA ALA A 77 6.89 2.39 0.42
C ALA A 77 6.96 3.40 1.58
N ASP A 78 6.03 4.35 1.59
CA ASP A 78 5.77 5.19 2.76
C ASP A 78 4.93 4.38 3.73
N ILE A 79 5.42 4.18 4.95
CA ILE A 79 4.77 3.37 5.98
C ILE A 79 4.21 4.31 7.04
N LYS A 80 2.90 4.23 7.27
CA LYS A 80 2.23 4.96 8.35
C LYS A 80 1.66 3.96 9.35
N ASN A 81 1.95 4.23 10.62
CA ASN A 81 1.52 3.40 11.74
C ASN A 81 0.48 4.17 12.54
N LEU A 82 -0.63 3.51 12.87
CA LEU A 82 -1.59 4.01 13.84
C LEU A 82 -1.72 2.97 14.97
N SER A 83 -1.47 3.43 16.20
CA SER A 83 -1.50 2.63 17.43
C SER A 83 -2.55 3.15 18.40
#